data_AF-A0ABD1AS00-F1
#
_entry.id   AF-A0ABD1AS00-F1
#
_cell.length_a   1.000
_cell.length_b   1.000
_cell.length_c   1.000
_cell.angle_alpha   90.00
_cell.angle_beta   90.00
_cell.angle_gamma   90.00
#
_symmetry.space_group_name_H-M   'P 1'
#
loop_
_entity.id
_entity.type
_entity.pdbx_description
1 polymer ?
#
loop_
_entity_poly.entity_id
_entity_poly.type
_entity_poly.pdbx_seq_one_letter_code
_entity_poly.pdbx_strand_id
1 'polypeptide(L)'
;MVKSGSKLKPSQDSSFLVIAGASLHVLLNGRVFPPLHRVVITGKKDRHVAGLFLRPEEGLIINTHEEIVDDEHPRLYKPFDYEDYLKFTDTNTKGRDLFNLKTYCAL
;
A
#
# COMPACT_ATOMS: atom_id res chain seq x y z
N MET A 1 -8.75 -14.58 -3.82
CA MET A 1 -7.57 -15.41 -3.53
C MET A 1 -6.80 -14.77 -2.38
N VAL A 2 -6.94 -15.29 -1.15
CA VAL A 2 -6.15 -14.84 0.00
C VAL A 2 -4.74 -15.42 -0.19
N LYS A 3 -3.74 -14.56 -0.46
CA LYS A 3 -2.34 -15.00 -0.45
C LYS A 3 -2.04 -15.57 0.95
N SER A 4 -1.46 -16.77 1.02
CA SER A 4 -1.12 -17.38 2.30
C SER A 4 -0.18 -16.45 3.09
N GLY A 5 -0.45 -16.28 4.38
CA GLY A 5 0.33 -15.40 5.23
C GLY A 5 1.73 -15.97 5.44
N SER A 6 2.73 -15.41 4.76
CA SER A 6 4.14 -15.75 4.97
C SER A 6 4.67 -15.01 6.21
N LYS A 7 5.15 -15.76 7.21
CA LYS A 7 5.86 -15.19 8.36
C LYS A 7 7.29 -14.83 7.94
N LEU A 8 7.61 -13.54 7.91
CA LEU A 8 8.97 -13.07 7.65
C LEU A 8 9.75 -13.02 8.97
N LYS A 9 10.93 -13.66 8.99
CA LYS A 9 11.94 -13.50 10.03
C LYS A 9 13.09 -12.68 9.42
N PRO A 10 13.31 -11.43 9.83
CA PRO A 10 14.48 -10.68 9.39
C PRO A 10 15.76 -11.44 9.74
N SER A 11 16.70 -11.57 8.81
CA SER A 11 18.04 -12.10 9.08
C SER A 11 18.90 -11.08 9.82
N GLN A 12 19.94 -11.55 10.51
CA GLN A 12 20.77 -10.80 11.45
C GLN A 12 21.45 -9.52 10.88
N ASP A 13 21.76 -8.64 11.83
CA ASP A 13 22.60 -7.43 11.82
C ASP A 13 22.59 -6.59 10.54
N SER A 14 21.51 -5.80 10.37
CA SER A 14 21.31 -4.73 9.36
C SER A 14 20.52 -5.12 8.09
N SER A 15 19.31 -5.66 8.26
CA SER A 15 18.33 -5.80 7.17
C SER A 15 17.09 -4.91 7.40
N PHE A 16 16.50 -4.40 6.32
CA PHE A 16 15.24 -3.65 6.33
C PHE A 16 14.15 -4.41 5.58
N LEU A 17 12.91 -4.31 6.09
CA LEU A 17 11.73 -4.79 5.38
C LEU A 17 11.09 -3.60 4.65
N VAL A 18 11.02 -3.67 3.32
CA VAL A 18 10.34 -2.67 2.48
C VAL A 18 8.97 -3.20 2.10
N ILE A 19 7.93 -2.39 2.30
CA ILE A 19 6.54 -2.75 2.02
C ILE A 19 5.95 -1.71 1.09
N ALA A 20 5.36 -2.16 -0.02
CA ALA A 20 4.65 -1.29 -0.95
C ALA A 20 3.34 -0.76 -0.35
N GLY A 21 3.12 0.55 -0.49
CA GLY A 21 1.87 1.21 -0.11
C GLY A 21 0.85 1.27 -1.24
N ALA A 22 -0.39 1.65 -0.90
CA ALA A 22 -1.49 1.82 -1.85
C ALA A 22 -1.18 2.83 -2.96
N SER A 23 -0.51 3.95 -2.65
CA SER A 23 -0.14 4.94 -3.66
C SER A 23 0.79 4.35 -4.73
N LEU A 24 1.79 3.54 -4.33
CA LEU A 24 2.69 2.87 -5.28
C LEU A 24 1.96 1.84 -6.14
N HIS A 25 0.96 1.15 -5.58
CA HIS A 25 0.10 0.25 -6.35
C HIS A 25 -0.60 0.99 -7.49
N VAL A 26 -1.13 2.18 -7.23
CA VAL A 26 -1.82 2.99 -8.23
C VAL A 26 -0.85 3.59 -9.25
N LEU A 27 0.26 4.20 -8.78
CA LEU A 27 1.30 4.76 -9.65
C LEU A 27 1.79 3.76 -10.71
N LEU A 28 1.86 2.47 -10.36
CA LEU A 28 2.34 1.40 -11.23
C LEU A 28 1.22 0.59 -11.91
N ASN A 29 0.01 1.16 -12.02
CA ASN A 29 -1.17 0.54 -12.64
C ASN A 29 -1.47 -0.88 -12.10
N GLY A 30 -1.33 -1.08 -10.80
CA GLY A 30 -1.63 -2.33 -10.12
C GLY A 30 -0.52 -3.39 -10.14
N ARG A 31 0.62 -3.14 -10.82
CA ARG A 31 1.71 -4.12 -10.99
C ARG A 31 2.41 -4.50 -9.68
N VAL A 32 2.44 -3.59 -8.70
CA VAL A 32 3.03 -3.86 -7.37
C VAL A 32 1.92 -4.02 -6.33
N PHE A 33 1.83 -5.19 -5.70
CA PHE A 33 0.78 -5.50 -4.73
C PHE A 33 1.09 -4.92 -3.34
N PRO A 34 0.17 -4.16 -2.71
CA PRO A 34 0.33 -3.67 -1.34
C PRO A 34 -0.13 -4.75 -0.33
N PRO A 35 0.77 -5.39 0.43
CA PRO A 35 0.38 -6.48 1.30
C PRO A 35 -0.24 -5.97 2.62
N LEU A 36 -1.32 -6.63 3.03
CA LEU A 36 -1.80 -6.52 4.40
C LEU A 36 -0.78 -7.18 5.33
N HIS A 37 -0.29 -6.43 6.30
CA HIS A 37 0.72 -6.90 7.25
C HIS A 37 0.29 -6.56 8.67
N ARG A 38 0.72 -7.41 9.61
CA ARG A 38 0.46 -7.22 11.05
C ARG A 38 1.69 -7.63 11.85
N VAL A 39 2.02 -6.84 12.86
CA VAL A 39 3.00 -7.23 13.87
C VAL A 39 2.32 -8.13 14.90
N VAL A 40 2.86 -9.34 15.08
CA VAL A 40 2.40 -10.30 16.08
C VAL A 40 3.54 -10.54 17.07
N ILE A 41 3.25 -10.38 18.37
CA ILE A 41 4.20 -10.69 19.45
C ILE A 41 3.92 -12.13 19.88
N THR A 42 4.88 -13.02 19.62
CA THR A 42 4.75 -14.47 19.93
C THR A 42 5.74 -14.96 20.98
N GLY A 43 6.47 -14.06 21.64
CA GLY A 43 7.52 -14.39 22.61
C GLY A 43 7.43 -13.54 23.88
N LYS A 44 8.25 -13.88 24.88
CA LYS A 44 8.31 -13.18 26.19
C LYS A 44 9.26 -11.98 26.21
N LYS A 45 10.03 -11.76 25.14
CA LYS A 45 10.97 -10.65 25.03
C LYS A 45 10.34 -9.50 24.27
N ASP A 46 10.70 -8.29 24.66
CA ASP A 46 10.29 -7.08 23.94
C ASP A 46 10.86 -7.08 22.52
N ARG A 47 10.07 -6.53 21.60
CA ARG A 47 10.45 -6.32 20.20
C ARG A 47 10.36 -4.84 19.89
N HIS A 48 11.48 -4.21 19.64
CA HIS A 48 11.54 -2.84 19.14
C HIS A 48 11.49 -2.82 17.61
N VAL A 49 10.74 -1.89 17.05
CA VAL A 49 10.60 -1.68 15.60
C VAL A 49 10.59 -0.18 15.34
N ALA A 50 11.34 0.26 14.34
CA ALA A 50 11.24 1.60 13.78
C ALA A 50 10.65 1.51 12.37
N GLY A 51 9.79 2.45 12.01
CA GLY A 51 9.16 2.53 10.70
C GLY A 51 9.46 3.86 10.04
N LEU A 52 9.80 3.83 8.75
CA LEU A 52 9.89 4.99 7.89
C LEU A 52 8.76 4.91 6.86
N PHE A 53 7.99 5.99 6.72
CA PHE A 53 6.87 6.07 5.80
C PHE A 53 7.11 7.20 4.81
N LEU A 54 7.15 6.86 3.52
CA LEU A 54 7.19 7.83 2.44
C LEU A 54 5.76 8.27 2.13
N ARG A 55 5.48 9.56 2.28
CA ARG A 55 4.20 10.17 1.93
C ARG A 55 4.36 11.03 0.66
N PRO A 56 3.35 11.06 -0.22
CA PRO A 56 3.25 12.08 -1.26
C PRO A 56 3.29 13.49 -0.66
N GLU A 57 3.77 14.45 -1.44
CA GLU A 57 3.64 15.87 -1.11
C GLU A 57 2.15 16.27 -1.07
N GLU A 58 1.82 17.24 -0.22
CA GLU A 58 0.46 17.75 -0.10
C GLU A 58 -0.04 18.32 -1.44
N GLY A 59 -1.28 17.99 -1.82
CA GLY A 59 -1.87 18.40 -3.09
C GLY A 59 -1.37 17.65 -4.32
N LEU A 60 -0.44 16.69 -4.17
CA LEU A 60 -0.04 15.82 -5.27
C LEU A 60 -1.17 14.84 -5.63
N ILE A 61 -1.62 14.90 -6.87
CA ILE A 61 -2.57 13.93 -7.41
C ILE A 61 -1.85 12.63 -7.72
N ILE A 62 -2.27 11.55 -7.07
CA ILE A 62 -1.80 10.19 -7.32
C ILE A 62 -2.47 9.70 -8.60
N ASN A 63 -1.64 9.42 -9.61
CA ASN A 63 -2.10 8.99 -10.91
C ASN A 63 -1.14 7.97 -11.52
N THR A 64 -1.67 6.96 -12.23
CA THR A 64 -0.85 6.06 -13.04
C THR A 64 -0.04 6.85 -14.08
N HIS A 65 1.26 6.55 -14.21
CA HIS A 65 2.10 7.12 -15.27
C HIS A 65 1.55 6.77 -16.66
N GLU A 66 1.45 7.75 -17.55
CA GLU A 66 0.90 7.53 -18.91
C GLU A 66 1.78 6.57 -19.72
N GLU A 67 3.09 6.54 -19.48
CA GLU A 67 4.05 5.65 -20.17
C GLU A 67 3.79 4.15 -19.97
N ILE A 68 2.99 3.79 -18.97
CA ILE A 68 2.69 2.39 -18.62
C ILE A 68 1.21 2.03 -18.77
N VAL A 69 0.45 2.92 -19.43
CA VAL A 69 -0.95 2.77 -19.84
C VAL A 69 -0.99 2.66 -21.36
N ASP A 70 -1.53 1.56 -21.87
CA ASP A 70 -1.63 1.26 -23.29
C ASP A 70 -2.86 0.38 -23.57
N ASP A 71 -3.07 -0.01 -24.81
CA ASP A 71 -4.23 -0.83 -25.22
C ASP A 71 -4.22 -2.23 -24.57
N GLU A 72 -3.05 -2.78 -24.23
CA GLU A 72 -2.90 -4.06 -23.53
C GLU A 72 -3.03 -3.90 -22.00
N HIS A 73 -2.67 -2.73 -21.48
CA HIS A 73 -2.66 -2.37 -20.06
C HIS A 73 -3.47 -1.11 -19.80
N PRO A 74 -4.82 -1.18 -19.93
CA PRO A 74 -5.66 -0.02 -19.71
C PRO A 74 -5.52 0.48 -18.26
N ARG A 75 -5.81 1.76 -18.09
CA ARG A 75 -5.84 2.42 -16.79
C ARG A 75 -6.83 1.70 -15.86
N LEU A 76 -6.37 1.34 -14.65
CA LEU A 76 -7.20 0.62 -13.67
C LEU A 76 -7.81 1.52 -12.59
N TYR A 77 -7.27 2.73 -12.43
CA TYR A 77 -7.63 3.62 -11.33
C TYR A 77 -7.82 5.05 -11.82
N LYS A 78 -8.83 5.74 -11.27
CA LYS A 78 -8.99 7.19 -11.44
C LYS A 78 -7.95 7.94 -10.60
N PRO A 79 -7.46 9.11 -11.07
CA PRO A 79 -6.58 9.97 -10.28
C PRO A 79 -7.27 10.42 -8.98
N PHE A 80 -6.50 10.61 -7.91
CA PHE A 80 -7.04 11.10 -6.64
C PHE A 80 -6.02 11.87 -5.79
N ASP A 81 -6.52 12.70 -4.87
CA ASP A 81 -5.72 13.36 -3.83
C ASP A 81 -5.48 12.42 -2.64
N TYR A 82 -4.23 12.34 -2.19
CA TYR A 82 -3.81 11.42 -1.14
C TYR A 82 -4.49 11.70 0.22
N GLU A 83 -4.69 12.98 0.59
CA GLU A 83 -5.33 13.33 1.86
C GLU A 83 -6.83 13.00 1.85
N ASP A 84 -7.51 13.17 0.73
CA ASP A 84 -8.90 12.76 0.60
C ASP A 84 -9.08 11.25 0.66
N TYR A 85 -8.14 10.48 0.12
CA TYR A 85 -8.10 9.03 0.32
C TYR A 85 -7.89 8.65 1.78
N LEU A 86 -6.96 9.32 2.48
CA LEU A 86 -6.73 9.07 3.90
C LEU A 86 -7.99 9.34 4.73
N LYS A 87 -8.65 10.49 4.53
CA LYS A 87 -9.92 10.82 5.18
C LYS A 87 -10.96 9.73 4.96
N PHE A 88 -11.19 9.33 3.70
CA PHE A 88 -12.11 8.24 3.36
C PHE A 88 -11.82 6.96 4.16
N THR A 89 -10.54 6.56 4.23
CA THR A 89 -10.18 5.33 4.94
C THR A 89 -10.35 5.43 6.45
N ASP A 90 -10.09 6.60 7.04
CA ASP A 90 -10.19 6.80 8.49
C ASP A 90 -11.66 6.92 8.95
N THR A 91 -12.56 7.43 8.12
CA THR A 91 -13.97 7.64 8.47
C THR A 91 -14.90 6.50 8.03
N ASN A 92 -14.66 5.90 6.86
CA ASN A 92 -15.64 5.01 6.22
C ASN A 92 -15.22 3.54 6.22
N THR A 93 -14.01 3.20 6.67
CA THR A 93 -13.46 1.86 6.52
C THR A 93 -12.78 1.33 7.78
N LYS A 94 -12.58 0.01 7.86
CA LYS A 94 -11.81 -0.63 8.93
C LYS A 94 -10.35 -0.90 8.51
N GLY A 95 -9.76 -0.02 7.70
CA GLY A 95 -8.34 -0.08 7.34
C GLY A 95 -8.05 0.19 5.86
N ARG A 96 -6.77 0.21 5.51
CA ARG A 96 -6.27 0.57 4.17
C ARG A 96 -5.86 -0.67 3.37
N ASP A 97 -6.81 -1.55 3.11
CA ASP A 97 -6.60 -2.73 2.28
C ASP A 97 -6.88 -2.45 0.79
N LEU A 98 -6.57 -3.43 -0.06
CA LEU A 98 -6.80 -3.31 -1.50
C LEU A 98 -8.29 -3.22 -1.85
N PHE A 99 -9.18 -3.74 -1.01
CA PHE A 99 -10.62 -3.64 -1.24
C PHE A 99 -11.07 -2.18 -1.10
N ASN A 100 -10.70 -1.52 0.00
CA ASN A 100 -11.04 -0.12 0.23
C ASN A 100 -10.38 0.82 -0.77
N LEU A 101 -9.15 0.53 -1.21
CA LEU A 101 -8.52 1.27 -2.31
C LEU A 101 -9.35 1.19 -3.60
N LYS A 102 -9.77 -0.02 -3.98
CA LYS A 102 -10.60 -0.23 -5.18
C LYS A 102 -11.96 0.45 -5.07
N THR A 103 -12.62 0.34 -3.91
CA THR A 103 -13.89 1.05 -3.65
C THR A 103 -13.75 2.55 -3.86
N TYR A 104 -12.60 3.12 -3.50
CA TYR A 104 -12.34 4.55 -3.62
C TYR A 104 -12.02 4.98 -5.06
N CYS A 105 -11.12 4.27 -5.74
CA CYS A 105 -10.49 4.76 -6.99
C CYS A 105 -10.47 3.79 -8.19
N ALA A 106 -11.07 2.60 -8.14
CA ALA A 106 -11.12 1.74 -9.33
C ALA A 106 -11.97 2.37 -10.45
N LEU A 107 -11.59 2.09 -11.70
CA LEU A 107 -12.39 2.35 -12.91
C LEU A 107 -13.28 1.16 -13.27
#